data_AF-A0A0B6YAN8-F1
#
_entry.id   AF-A0A0B6YAN8-F1
#
_cell.length_a   1.000
_cell.length_b   1.000
_cell.length_c   1.000
_cell.angle_alpha   90.00
_cell.angle_beta   90.00
_cell.angle_gamma   90.00
#
_symmetry.space_group_name_H-M   'P 1'
#
loop_
_entity.id
_entity.type
_entity.pdbx_description
1 polymer ?
#
loop_
_entity_poly.entity_id
_entity_poly.type
_entity_poly.pdbx_seq_one_letter_code
_entity_poly.pdbx_strand_id
1 'polypeptide(L)'
;TTFAHLDATTVLSRGIAELGIYPAVDPLDSNSRILDPNIVGEEHYATARAVQKILQDYKSLQDIIAILGMDELSEEDKLTVSRARKMMKFLSQPFQVAEVFTGSE
;
A
#
# COMPACT_ATOMS: atom_id res chain seq x y z
N THR A 1 -21.34 -6.53 15.45
CA THR A 1 -20.36 -5.42 15.35
C THR A 1 -20.12 -5.15 13.86
N THR A 2 -20.06 -3.88 13.45
CA THR A 2 -20.20 -3.43 12.05
C THR A 2 -19.34 -4.20 11.03
N PHE A 3 -18.11 -4.58 11.40
CA PHE A 3 -17.18 -5.30 10.52
C PHE A 3 -17.60 -6.71 10.11
N ALA A 4 -18.41 -7.42 10.92
CA ALA A 4 -18.82 -8.78 10.60
C ALA A 4 -19.80 -8.86 9.40
N HIS A 5 -20.46 -7.74 9.10
CA HIS A 5 -21.45 -7.61 8.03
C HIS A 5 -20.88 -7.00 6.74
N LEU A 6 -19.58 -6.67 6.72
CA LEU A 6 -18.93 -6.07 5.54
C LEU A 6 -18.17 -7.15 4.75
N ASP A 7 -18.34 -7.14 3.44
CA ASP A 7 -17.63 -8.05 2.53
C ASP A 7 -16.26 -7.51 2.09
N ALA A 8 -16.06 -6.20 2.23
CA ALA A 8 -14.78 -5.53 2.05
C ALA A 8 -14.64 -4.38 3.04
N THR A 9 -13.42 -4.15 3.50
CA THR A 9 -13.08 -3.03 4.39
C THR A 9 -11.94 -2.25 3.77
N THR A 10 -12.20 -0.99 3.45
CA THR A 10 -11.18 -0.03 2.99
C THR A 10 -10.84 0.89 4.15
N VAL A 11 -9.62 0.77 4.68
CA VAL A 11 -9.14 1.55 5.82
C VAL A 11 -8.37 2.75 5.30
N LEU A 12 -8.71 3.95 5.77
CA LEU A 12 -7.96 5.17 5.46
C LEU A 12 -7.04 5.52 6.62
N SER A 13 -5.76 5.78 6.33
CA SER A 13 -4.73 6.06 7.33
C SER A 13 -4.24 7.50 7.23
N ARG A 14 -4.21 8.20 8.38
CA ARG A 14 -3.66 9.55 8.47
C ARG A 14 -2.18 9.59 8.09
N GLY A 15 -1.39 8.59 8.50
CA GLY A 15 0.04 8.55 8.19
C GLY A 15 0.32 8.48 6.69
N ILE A 16 -0.55 7.83 5.91
CA ILE A 16 -0.43 7.78 4.44
C ILE A 16 -0.81 9.13 3.82
N ALA A 17 -1.85 9.79 4.33
CA ALA A 17 -2.24 11.13 3.87
C ALA A 17 -1.15 12.18 4.11
N GLU A 18 -0.44 12.10 5.25
CA GLU A 18 0.69 12.99 5.59
C GLU A 18 1.88 12.84 4.63
N LEU A 19 2.00 11.70 3.95
CA LEU A 19 2.98 11.47 2.88
C LEU A 19 2.52 12.04 1.52
N GLY A 20 1.35 12.66 1.46
CA GLY A 20 0.76 13.20 0.22
C GLY A 20 0.21 12.14 -0.74
N ILE A 21 -0.02 10.92 -0.26
CA ILE A 21 -0.55 9.82 -1.06
C ILE A 21 -2.08 9.84 -0.98
N TYR A 22 -2.73 10.10 -2.12
CA TYR A 22 -4.19 10.12 -2.23
C TYR A 22 -4.67 9.14 -3.31
N PRO A 23 -5.67 8.28 -3.02
CA PRO A 23 -6.40 8.17 -1.75
C PRO A 23 -5.53 7.56 -0.64
N ALA A 24 -5.77 7.98 0.60
CA ALA A 24 -4.97 7.56 1.77
C ALA A 24 -5.33 6.15 2.28
N VAL A 25 -5.53 5.20 1.37
CA VAL A 25 -5.91 3.81 1.68
C VAL A 25 -4.70 3.06 2.22
N ASP A 26 -4.88 2.35 3.33
CA ASP A 26 -3.87 1.44 3.86
C ASP A 26 -3.98 0.06 3.17
N PRO A 27 -2.98 -0.34 2.37
CA PRO A 27 -3.03 -1.58 1.59
C PRO A 27 -2.81 -2.86 2.43
N LEU A 28 -2.33 -2.73 3.66
CA LEU A 28 -2.10 -3.85 4.59
C LEU A 28 -3.29 -4.05 5.52
N ASP A 29 -3.93 -2.97 5.95
CA ASP A 29 -5.10 -3.03 6.84
C ASP A 29 -6.43 -3.15 6.07
N SER A 30 -6.45 -2.82 4.77
CA SER A 30 -7.63 -3.04 3.92
C SER A 30 -7.73 -4.49 3.45
N ASN A 31 -8.94 -5.04 3.44
CA ASN A 31 -9.19 -6.42 3.03
C ASN A 31 -10.51 -6.56 2.25
N SER A 32 -10.65 -7.70 1.59
CA SER A 32 -11.88 -8.08 0.90
C SER A 32 -12.02 -9.60 0.89
N ARG A 33 -13.25 -10.10 1.10
CA ARG A 33 -13.57 -11.53 1.01
C ARG A 33 -13.43 -12.09 -0.41
N ILE A 34 -13.60 -11.24 -1.42
CA ILE A 34 -13.53 -11.66 -2.83
C ILE A 34 -12.09 -11.70 -3.37
N LEU A 35 -11.09 -11.30 -2.58
CA LEU A 35 -9.68 -11.48 -2.93
C LEU A 35 -9.28 -12.95 -2.74
N ASP A 36 -9.87 -13.81 -3.57
CA ASP A 36 -9.70 -15.26 -3.62
C ASP A 36 -9.38 -15.66 -5.06
N PRO A 37 -8.37 -16.51 -5.32
CA PRO A 37 -7.97 -16.89 -6.67
C PRO A 37 -9.10 -17.55 -7.47
N ASN A 38 -10.08 -18.19 -6.81
CA ASN A 38 -11.23 -18.79 -7.47
C ASN A 38 -12.26 -17.76 -7.97
N ILE A 39 -12.19 -16.52 -7.46
CA ILE A 39 -13.13 -15.43 -7.81
C ILE A 39 -12.46 -14.45 -8.77
N VAL A 40 -11.26 -13.94 -8.41
CA VAL A 40 -10.56 -12.90 -9.19
C VAL A 40 -9.55 -13.45 -10.19
N GLY A 41 -9.30 -14.76 -10.16
CA GLY A 41 -8.26 -15.42 -10.94
C GLY A 41 -6.89 -15.40 -10.26
N GLU A 42 -6.05 -16.37 -10.64
CA GLU A 42 -4.71 -16.58 -10.06
C GLU A 42 -3.78 -15.38 -10.28
N GLU A 43 -3.79 -14.79 -11.47
CA GLU A 43 -2.90 -13.67 -11.79
C GLU A 43 -3.18 -12.46 -10.90
N HIS A 44 -4.45 -12.04 -10.80
CA HIS A 44 -4.84 -10.91 -9.95
C HIS A 44 -4.52 -11.21 -8.48
N TYR A 45 -4.86 -12.40 -7.99
CA TYR A 45 -4.57 -12.78 -6.61
C TYR A 45 -3.07 -12.77 -6.31
N ALA A 46 -2.25 -13.37 -7.17
CA ALA A 46 -0.80 -13.43 -7.00
C ALA A 46 -0.17 -12.04 -7.04
N THR A 47 -0.58 -11.17 -7.96
CA THR A 47 -0.09 -9.79 -8.04
C THR A 47 -0.45 -9.00 -6.78
N ALA A 48 -1.70 -9.08 -6.30
CA ALA A 48 -2.13 -8.39 -5.09
C ALA A 48 -1.34 -8.87 -3.86
N ARG A 49 -1.17 -10.19 -3.70
CA ARG A 49 -0.39 -10.77 -2.59
C ARG A 49 1.09 -10.41 -2.65
N ALA A 50 1.68 -10.34 -3.85
CA ALA A 50 3.07 -9.92 -4.02
C ALA A 50 3.28 -8.45 -3.62
N VAL A 51 2.35 -7.56 -3.99
CA VAL A 51 2.38 -6.16 -3.57
C VAL A 51 2.28 -6.04 -2.05
N GLN A 52 1.32 -6.73 -1.42
CA GLN A 52 1.18 -6.75 0.03
C GLN A 52 2.44 -7.24 0.74
N LYS A 53 3.07 -8.30 0.23
CA LYS A 53 4.31 -8.84 0.79
C LYS A 53 5.43 -7.80 0.78
N ILE A 54 5.68 -7.16 -0.37
CA ILE A 54 6.75 -6.15 -0.50
C ILE A 54 6.50 -4.96 0.43
N LEU A 55 5.25 -4.54 0.59
CA LEU A 55 4.89 -3.44 1.50
C LEU A 55 5.05 -3.83 2.98
N GLN A 56 4.75 -5.08 3.34
CA GLN A 56 4.97 -5.61 4.68
C GLN A 56 6.46 -5.74 5.02
N ASP A 57 7.27 -6.22 4.07
CA ASP A 57 8.72 -6.30 4.19
C ASP A 57 9.30 -4.89 4.38
N TYR A 58 8.84 -3.92 3.56
CA TYR A 58 9.23 -2.51 3.72
C TYR A 58 8.87 -1.94 5.09
N LYS A 59 7.67 -2.21 5.61
CA LYS A 59 7.24 -1.76 6.95
C LYS A 59 8.16 -2.31 8.05
N SER A 60 8.59 -3.56 7.93
CA SER A 60 9.54 -4.19 8.87
C SER A 60 10.93 -3.54 8.81
N LEU A 61 11.35 -3.09 7.62
CA LEU A 61 12.61 -2.38 7.41
C LEU A 61 12.56 -0.91 7.86
N GLN A 62 11.38 -0.30 8.00
CA GLN A 62 11.27 1.11 8.41
C GLN A 62 11.82 1.37 9.82
N ASP A 63 11.61 0.47 10.77
CA ASP A 63 12.13 0.61 12.14
C ASP A 63 13.67 0.57 12.15
N ILE A 64 14.25 -0.33 11.34
CA ILE A 64 15.70 -0.42 11.13
C ILE A 64 16.23 0.87 10.50
N ILE A 65 15.59 1.37 9.44
CA ILE A 65 15.95 2.62 8.75
C ILE A 65 15.91 3.81 9.72
N ALA A 66 14.93 3.86 10.61
CA ALA A 66 14.76 4.95 11.56
C ALA A 66 15.88 5.00 12.63
N ILE A 67 16.47 3.85 12.99
CA ILE A 67 17.51 3.75 14.01
C ILE A 67 18.91 3.81 13.41
N LEU A 68 19.17 3.03 12.36
CA LEU A 68 20.49 2.79 11.78
C LEU A 68 20.76 3.64 10.53
N GLY A 69 19.72 4.04 9.80
CA GLY A 69 19.84 4.71 8.51
C GLY A 69 19.80 3.75 7.32
N MET A 70 19.71 4.32 6.11
CA MET A 70 19.52 3.56 4.86
C MET A 70 20.79 2.82 4.40
N ASP A 71 21.96 3.29 4.81
CA ASP A 71 23.25 2.78 4.33
C ASP A 71 23.61 1.42 4.92
N GLU A 72 23.07 1.11 6.10
CA GLU A 72 23.27 -0.14 6.86
C GLU A 72 22.47 -1.34 6.33
N LEU A 73 21.61 -1.12 5.33
CA LEU A 73 20.82 -2.18 4.71
C LEU A 73 21.63 -2.97 3.69
N SER A 74 21.29 -4.25 3.52
CA SER A 74 21.81 -5.04 2.41
C SER A 74 21.35 -4.47 1.07
N GLU A 75 22.07 -4.74 -0.02
CA GLU A 75 21.68 -4.27 -1.36
C GLU A 75 20.30 -4.83 -1.79
N GLU A 76 19.95 -6.04 -1.33
CA GLU A 76 18.63 -6.63 -1.55
C GLU A 76 17.53 -5.86 -0.80
N ASP A 77 17.77 -5.50 0.46
CA ASP A 77 16.81 -4.72 1.24
C ASP A 77 16.64 -3.30 0.67
N LYS A 78 17.73 -2.67 0.24
CA LYS A 78 17.68 -1.38 -0.48
C LYS A 78 16.83 -1.49 -1.74
N LEU A 79 16.94 -2.58 -2.48
CA LEU A 79 16.11 -2.84 -3.66
C LEU A 79 14.63 -3.01 -3.28
N THR A 80 14.34 -3.75 -2.20
CA THR A 80 12.98 -3.93 -1.67
C THR A 80 12.36 -2.60 -1.26
N VAL A 81 13.08 -1.76 -0.51
CA VAL A 81 12.65 -0.41 -0.11
C VAL A 81 12.39 0.46 -1.33
N SER A 82 13.29 0.43 -2.33
CA SER A 82 13.13 1.19 -3.57
C SER A 82 11.86 0.80 -4.33
N ARG A 83 11.60 -0.51 -4.45
CA ARG A 83 10.37 -1.03 -5.08
C ARG A 83 9.12 -0.66 -4.29
N ALA A 84 9.14 -0.84 -2.97
CA ALA A 84 8.02 -0.50 -2.10
C ALA A 84 7.67 1.00 -2.18
N ARG A 85 8.66 1.89 -2.17
CA ARG A 85 8.45 3.34 -2.34
C ARG A 85 7.80 3.68 -3.69
N LYS A 86 8.21 3.02 -4.78
CA LYS A 86 7.59 3.19 -6.10
C LYS A 86 6.15 2.68 -6.10
N MET A 87 5.89 1.52 -5.51
CA MET A 87 4.54 0.96 -5.38
C MET A 87 3.62 1.87 -4.57
N MET A 88 4.06 2.37 -3.42
CA MET A 88 3.28 3.30 -2.59
C MET A 88 2.88 4.56 -3.36
N LYS A 89 3.79 5.14 -4.15
CA LYS A 89 3.47 6.28 -5.02
C LYS A 89 2.54 5.89 -6.16
N PHE A 90 2.71 4.71 -6.75
CA PHE A 90 1.87 4.23 -7.83
C PHE A 90 0.42 3.95 -7.40
N LEU A 91 0.20 3.63 -6.12
CA LEU A 91 -1.15 3.50 -5.55
C LEU A 91 -1.88 4.84 -5.40
N SER A 92 -1.18 5.98 -5.56
CA SER A 92 -1.85 7.28 -5.63
C SER A 92 -2.47 7.51 -7.01
N GLN A 93 -3.64 8.15 -7.03
CA GLN A 93 -4.34 8.49 -8.25
C GLN A 93 -5.01 9.86 -8.08
N PRO A 94 -4.84 10.80 -9.04
CA PRO A 94 -5.63 12.02 -9.05
C PRO A 94 -7.10 11.65 -9.25
N PHE A 95 -7.96 12.21 -8.40
CA PHE A 95 -9.39 12.00 -8.52
C PHE A 95 -9.99 13.14 -9.33
N GLN A 96 -10.84 12.80 -10.29
CA GLN A 96 -11.58 13.78 -11.08
C GLN A 96 -12.37 14.76 -10.20
N VAL A 97 -12.98 14.27 -9.11
CA VAL A 97 -13.69 15.14 -8.14
C VAL A 97 -12.76 16.06 -7.34
N ALA A 98 -11.47 15.74 -7.28
CA ALA A 98 -10.47 16.51 -6.57
C ALA A 98 -9.74 17.52 -7.47
N GLU A 99 -10.00 17.54 -8.79
CA GLU A 99 -9.38 18.43 -9.77
C GLU A 99 -9.48 19.90 -9.36
N VAL A 100 -10.62 20.31 -8.77
CA VAL A 100 -10.83 21.66 -8.24
C VAL A 100 -9.89 22.05 -7.09
N PHE A 101 -9.30 21.08 -6.40
CA PHE A 101 -8.37 21.29 -5.29
C PHE A 101 -6.90 21.03 -5.67
N THR A 102 -6.65 20.10 -6.59
CA THR A 102 -5.30 19.67 -6.98
C THR A 102 -4.80 20.33 -8.27
N GLY A 103 -5.70 20.78 -9.15
CA GLY A 103 -5.37 21.31 -10.47
C GLY A 103 -4.80 20.29 -11.46
N SER A 104 -4.92 18.99 -11.13
CA SER A 104 -4.40 17.87 -11.91
C SER A 104 -5.55 16.97 -12.37
N GLU A 105 -5.62 16.70 -13.67
CA GLU A 105 -6.56 15.76 -14.32
C GLU A 105 -6.08 14.30 -14.20
#